data_AF-A0A504YUA1-F1
#
_entry.id   AF-A0A504YUA1-F1
#
_cell.length_a   1.000
_cell.length_b   1.000
_cell.length_c   1.000
_cell.angle_alpha   90.00
_cell.angle_beta   90.00
_cell.angle_gamma   90.00
#
_symmetry.space_group_name_H-M   'P 1'
#
loop_
_entity.id
_entity.type
_entity.pdbx_description
1 polymer ?
#
loop_
_entity_poly.entity_id
_entity_poly.type
_entity_poly.pdbx_seq_one_letter_code
_entity_poly.pdbx_strand_id
1 'polypeptide(L)'
;MLFSRPFSHFHFTERRTLSVLLGIIVVLLVSGSLHQKWTPKQLTFHIPEEVTNTPELRSRLLEARILLVEAHRKARRIQTRFWLRRILFDIDRHLSRTNKTDMAKYNRTKSLSIRLPEYCPEVRKPGDENQPDKPSIYETTKCEHQPLNEIVTFLINPETFQKGCDLATRIHSIHPYVSIIMATNESNALCGQNVHLYGIPNQISEVDIWYHMAQRVRTKYVLIGRNMVDFTEHTNVDRLIRVLNEQSLDIVGGAVRLEPEGLWSFGCYEVVMRNFTLRFRSGHDRSIQSCAFCDYIDSPFLVRRSFFLTHWQERMSHHVLSFVDLFLHLIHNATRYREVAVRGAQMVACVDVIFHVAGYYTFRDRGLSDTPRSIWLRLARKWTLSRIILPGNVELNWKCSEVNINCSSFTRPGYIVPFCCLQELGHCLVTFLRFASKNNLTTCLTTASLANMIKMSGTLAPWTQELELYWDVYQLKNFVHFARDTLNTSGQCVLSPVEYLTVGRDKNDQCVGQLHSTCLRYTIKSVGWKITLTGVTRLICTGGVHPTRVGILGHWVPTVWNPGLYLRKLYGDDVLIPFIHPSDDFVDPLLEEAGLNGSPDRPCRDTQPMHACLHRNFDLHGTLQFKDILAY
;
A
#
# COMPACT_ATOMS: atom_id res chain seq x y z
N MET A 1 -25.37 46.53 -38.56
CA MET A 1 -24.43 47.66 -38.36
C MET A 1 -23.73 47.41 -37.03
N LEU A 2 -22.48 46.93 -37.05
CA LEU A 2 -21.24 47.73 -37.00
C LEU A 2 -21.12 48.58 -35.71
N PHE A 3 -20.18 48.15 -34.85
CA PHE A 3 -19.24 48.88 -33.95
C PHE A 3 -19.69 50.22 -33.32
N SER A 4 -19.40 50.52 -32.05
CA SER A 4 -18.04 50.79 -31.54
C SER A 4 -17.90 50.90 -30.00
N ARG A 5 -16.76 50.37 -29.52
CA ARG A 5 -16.07 50.40 -28.19
C ARG A 5 -15.81 51.82 -27.59
N PRO A 6 -15.10 52.02 -26.44
CA PRO A 6 -14.49 51.06 -25.46
C PRO A 6 -14.71 51.38 -23.95
N PHE A 7 -14.50 50.35 -23.09
CA PHE A 7 -14.14 50.52 -21.68
C PHE A 7 -12.60 50.51 -21.52
N SER A 8 -12.14 51.31 -20.57
CA SER A 8 -10.77 51.70 -20.25
C SER A 8 -9.88 50.59 -19.65
N HIS A 9 -8.58 50.74 -19.93
CA HIS A 9 -7.46 49.97 -19.38
C HIS A 9 -7.42 49.90 -17.85
N PHE A 10 -7.32 48.69 -17.30
CA PHE A 10 -6.68 48.42 -16.00
C PHE A 10 -5.36 47.69 -16.24
N HIS A 11 -4.24 48.32 -15.88
CA HIS A 11 -2.93 47.67 -15.84
C HIS A 11 -2.84 46.78 -14.59
N PHE A 12 -2.92 45.47 -14.77
CA PHE A 12 -2.55 44.48 -13.75
C PHE A 12 -1.16 43.93 -14.05
N THR A 13 -0.30 43.87 -13.04
CA THR A 13 1.11 43.46 -13.15
C THR A 13 1.28 41.93 -13.21
N GLU A 14 1.91 41.44 -14.28
CA GLU A 14 1.96 40.03 -14.72
C GLU A 14 2.73 39.03 -13.84
N ARG A 15 3.48 39.46 -12.82
CA ARG A 15 4.35 38.55 -12.03
C ARG A 15 3.65 37.75 -10.94
N ARG A 16 2.53 38.24 -10.39
CA ARG A 16 1.79 37.53 -9.32
C ARG A 16 0.78 36.51 -9.86
N THR A 17 0.25 36.73 -11.05
CA THR A 17 -0.80 35.87 -11.66
C THR A 17 -0.27 34.51 -12.09
N LEU A 18 0.95 34.39 -12.62
CA LEU A 18 1.50 33.11 -13.07
C LEU A 18 1.83 32.15 -11.90
N SER A 19 2.32 32.68 -10.79
CA SER A 19 2.61 31.90 -9.57
C SER A 19 1.34 31.38 -8.91
N VAL A 20 0.28 32.19 -8.94
CA VAL A 20 -1.05 31.81 -8.45
C VAL A 20 -1.69 30.79 -9.40
N LEU A 21 -1.57 30.95 -10.71
CA LEU A 21 -2.10 29.98 -11.70
C LEU A 21 -1.38 28.62 -11.65
N LEU A 22 -0.05 28.57 -11.51
CA LEU A 22 0.67 27.30 -11.37
C LEU A 22 0.37 26.60 -10.04
N GLY A 23 0.27 27.36 -8.95
CA GLY A 23 -0.16 26.84 -7.66
C GLY A 23 -1.58 26.29 -7.71
N ILE A 24 -2.51 27.02 -8.33
CA ILE A 24 -3.90 26.59 -8.51
C ILE A 24 -4.00 25.36 -9.41
N ILE A 25 -3.23 25.25 -10.49
CA ILE A 25 -3.28 24.08 -11.39
C ILE A 25 -2.68 22.83 -10.74
N VAL A 26 -1.58 22.95 -9.97
CA VAL A 26 -1.02 21.82 -9.22
C VAL A 26 -1.97 21.40 -8.11
N VAL A 27 -2.58 22.35 -7.40
CA VAL A 27 -3.61 22.06 -6.39
C VAL A 27 -4.84 21.39 -7.01
N LEU A 28 -5.35 21.89 -8.15
CA LEU A 28 -6.52 21.34 -8.84
C LEU A 28 -6.27 19.96 -9.49
N LEU A 29 -5.03 19.68 -9.94
CA LEU A 29 -4.65 18.37 -10.48
C LEU A 29 -4.40 17.33 -9.38
N VAL A 30 -4.04 17.77 -8.17
CA VAL A 30 -3.81 16.90 -7.01
C VAL A 30 -5.09 16.71 -6.17
N SER A 31 -6.00 17.68 -6.13
CA SER A 31 -7.22 17.64 -5.31
C SER A 31 -8.42 16.95 -5.97
N GLY A 32 -8.31 16.48 -7.22
CA GLY A 32 -9.36 15.69 -7.88
C GLY A 32 -10.69 16.44 -8.13
N SER A 33 -10.75 17.75 -7.87
CA SER A 33 -11.98 18.53 -8.03
C SER A 33 -11.98 19.25 -9.38
N LEU A 34 -12.41 18.55 -10.43
CA LEU A 34 -12.83 19.18 -11.68
C LEU A 34 -13.91 18.33 -12.36
N HIS A 35 -15.15 18.73 -12.17
CA HIS A 35 -16.34 18.19 -12.83
C HIS A 35 -16.59 18.76 -14.24
N GLN A 36 -15.53 19.21 -14.92
CA GLN A 36 -15.63 19.68 -16.30
C GLN A 36 -14.94 18.70 -17.26
N LYS A 37 -15.68 18.23 -18.27
CA LYS A 37 -15.12 17.45 -19.39
C LYS A 37 -14.23 18.38 -20.23
N TRP A 38 -12.92 18.35 -20.01
CA TRP A 38 -11.96 19.03 -20.88
C TRP A 38 -11.72 18.19 -22.15
N THR A 39 -11.86 18.80 -23.31
CA THR A 39 -11.52 18.15 -24.59
C THR A 39 -10.00 18.25 -24.87
N PRO A 40 -9.41 17.36 -25.70
CA PRO A 40 -7.95 17.26 -25.90
C PRO A 40 -7.26 18.52 -26.42
N LYS A 41 -8.01 19.53 -26.89
CA LYS A 41 -7.48 20.78 -27.43
C LYS A 41 -7.22 21.86 -26.37
N GLN A 42 -7.71 21.71 -25.14
CA GLN A 42 -7.73 22.81 -24.15
C GLN A 42 -6.62 22.75 -23.08
N LEU A 43 -5.77 21.71 -23.08
CA LEU A 43 -4.59 21.59 -22.20
C LEU A 43 -3.31 21.75 -23.02
N THR A 44 -3.04 22.97 -23.49
CA THR A 44 -1.72 23.38 -23.97
C THR A 44 -1.12 24.35 -22.97
N PHE A 45 -0.12 23.90 -22.22
CA PHE A 45 0.68 24.74 -21.34
C PHE A 45 1.60 25.61 -22.20
N HIS A 46 1.24 26.87 -22.43
CA HIS A 46 2.13 27.85 -23.04
C HIS A 46 2.75 28.71 -21.93
N ILE A 47 4.03 28.46 -21.63
CA ILE A 47 4.84 29.36 -20.80
C ILE A 47 5.42 30.42 -21.75
N PRO A 48 5.12 31.72 -21.59
CA PRO A 48 5.67 32.78 -22.43
C PRO A 48 7.21 32.82 -22.40
N GLU A 49 7.84 33.01 -23.56
CA GLU A 49 9.30 32.97 -23.75
C GLU A 49 10.08 34.03 -22.94
N GLU A 50 9.43 35.14 -22.55
CA GLU A 50 10.10 36.26 -21.89
C GLU A 50 10.38 36.05 -20.39
N VAL A 51 9.85 34.97 -19.78
CA VAL A 51 9.95 34.72 -18.32
C VAL A 51 10.90 33.56 -17.96
N THR A 52 11.44 32.83 -18.95
CA THR A 52 12.06 31.51 -18.75
C THR A 52 13.50 31.46 -18.21
N ASN A 53 14.14 32.58 -17.87
CA ASN A 53 15.57 32.63 -17.53
C ASN A 53 15.93 33.00 -16.07
N THR A 54 14.97 33.03 -15.14
CA THR A 54 15.30 33.31 -13.72
C THR A 54 15.73 32.03 -12.96
N PRO A 55 16.77 32.09 -12.10
CA PRO A 55 17.23 30.96 -11.28
C PRO A 55 16.14 30.34 -10.40
N GLU A 56 15.22 31.18 -9.92
CA GLU A 56 14.10 30.77 -9.06
C GLU A 56 13.07 29.92 -9.82
N LEU A 57 12.70 30.31 -11.05
CA LEU A 57 11.80 29.52 -11.89
C LEU A 57 12.41 28.17 -12.27
N ARG A 58 13.73 28.14 -12.54
CA ARG A 58 14.47 26.90 -12.79
C ARG A 58 14.45 25.95 -11.58
N SER A 59 14.66 26.47 -10.38
CA SER A 59 14.55 25.68 -9.13
C SER A 59 13.16 25.07 -8.97
N ARG A 60 12.10 25.86 -9.21
CA ARG A 60 10.71 25.39 -9.12
C ARG A 60 10.35 24.38 -10.21
N LEU A 61 10.86 24.53 -11.42
CA LEU A 61 10.67 23.54 -12.50
C LEU A 61 11.38 22.21 -12.21
N LEU A 62 12.56 22.25 -11.58
CA LEU A 62 13.26 21.05 -11.12
C LEU A 62 12.48 20.35 -10.00
N GLU A 63 11.94 21.10 -9.05
CA GLU A 63 11.09 20.56 -7.98
C GLU A 63 9.80 19.95 -8.52
N ALA A 64 9.08 20.69 -9.39
CA ALA A 64 7.88 20.19 -10.07
C ALA A 64 8.18 18.93 -10.88
N ARG A 65 9.31 18.88 -11.58
CA ARG A 65 9.76 17.69 -12.29
C ARG A 65 9.95 16.50 -11.36
N ILE A 66 10.61 16.69 -10.21
CA ILE A 66 10.82 15.61 -9.23
C ILE A 66 9.47 15.06 -8.76
N LEU A 67 8.54 15.94 -8.37
CA LEU A 67 7.21 15.57 -7.93
C LEU A 67 6.39 14.89 -9.04
N LEU A 68 6.49 15.36 -10.28
CA LEU A 68 5.78 14.78 -11.42
C LEU A 68 6.38 13.46 -11.88
N VAL A 69 7.70 13.27 -11.75
CA VAL A 69 8.34 11.97 -11.96
C VAL A 69 7.83 10.98 -10.93
N GLU A 70 7.72 11.40 -9.68
CA GLU A 70 7.17 10.58 -8.61
C GLU A 70 5.68 10.29 -8.84
N ALA A 71 4.87 11.29 -9.19
CA ALA A 71 3.47 11.12 -9.54
C ALA A 71 3.30 10.21 -10.76
N HIS A 72 4.12 10.36 -11.80
CA HIS A 72 4.11 9.50 -12.99
C HIS A 72 4.45 8.05 -12.62
N ARG A 73 5.34 7.87 -11.63
CA ARG A 73 5.74 6.58 -11.09
C ARG A 73 4.67 5.98 -10.16
N LYS A 74 3.88 6.77 -9.45
CA LYS A 74 2.82 6.31 -8.54
C LYS A 74 1.46 6.17 -9.23
N ALA A 75 1.26 6.83 -10.37
CA ALA A 75 0.01 6.81 -11.10
C ALA A 75 -0.26 5.41 -11.68
N ARG A 76 -1.37 4.79 -11.25
CA ARG A 76 -1.77 3.44 -11.67
C ARG A 76 -2.57 3.43 -12.98
N ARG A 77 -3.26 4.52 -13.31
CA ARG A 77 -4.04 4.63 -14.54
C ARG A 77 -3.16 5.05 -15.73
N ILE A 78 -3.26 4.31 -16.83
CA ILE A 78 -2.48 4.58 -18.05
C ILE A 78 -2.70 5.98 -18.60
N GLN A 79 -3.92 6.51 -18.49
CA GLN A 79 -4.27 7.87 -18.90
C GLN A 79 -3.55 8.91 -18.03
N THR A 80 -3.62 8.77 -16.70
CA THR A 80 -2.90 9.66 -15.76
C THR A 80 -1.40 9.65 -16.04
N ARG A 81 -0.83 8.48 -16.31
CA ARG A 81 0.59 8.37 -16.70
C ARG A 81 0.90 9.04 -18.03
N PHE A 82 0.04 8.88 -19.04
CA PHE A 82 0.19 9.56 -20.33
C PHE A 82 0.24 11.08 -20.15
N TRP A 83 -0.69 11.64 -19.37
CA TRP A 83 -0.71 13.06 -19.05
C TRP A 83 0.55 13.50 -18.30
N LEU A 84 0.96 12.77 -17.27
CA LEU A 84 2.16 13.09 -16.50
C LEU A 84 3.44 12.98 -17.35
N ARG A 85 3.53 12.00 -18.25
CA ARG A 85 4.65 11.86 -19.20
C ARG A 85 4.71 13.04 -20.16
N ARG A 86 3.55 13.51 -20.64
CA ARG A 86 3.47 14.68 -21.51
C ARG A 86 3.92 15.95 -20.78
N ILE A 87 3.48 16.14 -19.54
CA ILE A 87 3.91 17.27 -18.71
C ILE A 87 5.43 17.19 -18.44
N LEU A 88 5.95 16.01 -18.10
CA LEU A 88 7.39 15.81 -17.89
C LEU A 88 8.21 16.11 -19.14
N PHE A 89 7.74 15.68 -20.31
CA PHE A 89 8.39 16.00 -21.59
C PHE A 89 8.43 17.51 -21.86
N ASP A 90 7.33 18.22 -21.58
CA ASP A 90 7.28 19.67 -21.72
C ASP A 90 8.25 20.36 -20.75
N ILE A 91 8.33 19.92 -19.49
CA ILE A 91 9.28 20.45 -18.49
C ILE A 91 10.72 20.17 -18.90
N ASP A 92 11.04 18.94 -19.33
CA ASP A 92 12.38 18.56 -19.80
C ASP A 92 12.82 19.41 -20.99
N ARG A 93 11.90 19.69 -21.93
CA ARG A 93 12.16 20.58 -23.07
C ARG A 93 12.50 22.00 -22.61
N HIS A 94 11.85 22.54 -21.58
CA HIS A 94 12.14 23.87 -21.04
C HIS A 94 13.47 23.90 -20.26
N LEU A 95 13.78 22.88 -19.46
CA LEU A 95 15.06 22.73 -18.76
C LEU A 95 16.25 22.52 -19.72
N SER A 96 16.03 21.82 -20.84
CA SER A 96 17.09 21.58 -21.84
C SER A 96 17.43 22.82 -22.66
N ARG A 97 16.44 23.70 -22.91
CA ARG A 97 16.63 24.95 -23.68
C ARG A 97 17.40 26.01 -22.91
N THR A 98 17.34 26.00 -21.57
CA THR A 98 18.12 26.88 -20.69
C THR A 98 19.57 26.42 -20.48
N ASN A 99 19.92 25.18 -20.88
CA ASN A 99 21.27 24.61 -20.74
C ASN A 99 22.23 24.89 -21.91
N LYS A 100 21.81 25.66 -22.92
CA LYS A 100 22.66 25.96 -24.09
C LYS A 100 23.90 26.81 -23.77
N THR A 101 24.02 27.38 -22.58
CA THR A 101 25.18 28.19 -22.16
C THR A 101 26.22 27.46 -21.29
N ASP A 102 25.90 26.33 -20.64
CA ASP A 102 26.83 25.67 -19.69
C ASP A 102 27.39 24.32 -20.16
N MET A 103 26.75 23.64 -21.12
CA MET A 103 27.20 22.32 -21.60
C MET A 103 28.42 22.34 -22.53
N ALA A 104 28.79 23.50 -23.09
CA ALA A 104 29.99 23.61 -23.92
C ALA A 104 31.30 23.61 -23.10
N LYS A 105 31.23 23.88 -21.79
CA LYS A 105 32.42 23.98 -20.91
C LYS A 105 32.70 22.70 -20.11
N TYR A 106 31.70 21.84 -19.89
CA TYR A 106 31.84 20.60 -19.11
C TYR A 106 32.39 19.41 -19.93
N ASN A 107 32.26 19.44 -21.27
CA ASN A 107 32.71 18.35 -22.14
C ASN A 107 34.23 18.37 -22.47
N ARG A 108 35.04 19.25 -21.85
CA ARG A 108 36.49 19.33 -22.14
C ARG A 108 37.42 18.82 -21.03
N THR A 109 36.90 18.32 -19.92
CA THR A 109 37.75 17.81 -18.82
C THR A 109 37.16 16.58 -18.15
N LYS A 110 37.08 15.47 -18.90
CA LYS A 110 37.29 14.15 -18.30
C LYS A 110 38.18 13.33 -19.22
N SER A 111 39.44 13.26 -18.83
CA SER A 111 40.35 12.18 -19.22
C SER A 111 39.63 10.86 -18.91
N LEU A 112 39.13 10.19 -19.95
CA LEU A 112 38.59 8.84 -19.86
C LEU A 112 39.78 7.91 -19.59
N SER A 113 39.93 7.44 -18.35
CA SER A 113 40.48 6.11 -18.18
C SER A 113 39.52 5.14 -18.86
N ILE A 114 39.99 4.43 -19.88
CA ILE A 114 39.22 3.47 -20.66
C ILE A 114 38.90 2.29 -19.73
N ARG A 115 37.80 2.38 -18.96
CA ARG A 115 37.22 1.22 -18.29
C ARG A 115 36.30 0.53 -19.28
N LEU A 116 36.51 -0.77 -19.48
CA LEU A 116 35.60 -1.61 -20.26
C LEU A 116 34.17 -1.49 -19.71
N PRO A 117 33.14 -1.54 -20.57
CA PRO A 117 31.75 -1.57 -20.12
C PRO A 117 31.50 -2.82 -19.25
N GLU A 118 30.47 -2.77 -18.40
CA GLU A 118 30.12 -3.89 -17.51
C GLU A 118 29.24 -4.95 -18.19
N TYR A 119 28.71 -4.64 -19.37
CA TYR A 119 27.84 -5.51 -20.16
C TYR A 119 27.91 -5.14 -21.63
N CYS A 120 27.52 -6.07 -22.49
CA CYS A 120 27.28 -5.77 -23.90
C CYS A 120 25.81 -5.44 -24.19
N PRO A 121 25.52 -4.48 -25.08
CA PRO A 121 24.16 -4.15 -25.49
C PRO A 121 23.46 -5.29 -26.21
N GLU A 122 22.13 -5.33 -26.11
CA GLU A 122 21.28 -6.24 -26.89
C GLU A 122 20.66 -5.54 -28.08
N VAL A 123 20.55 -6.24 -29.19
CA VAL A 123 19.84 -5.77 -30.37
C VAL A 123 18.74 -6.74 -30.76
N ARG A 124 17.59 -6.19 -31.13
CA ARG A 124 16.49 -6.95 -31.70
C ARG A 124 16.68 -7.03 -33.22
N LYS A 125 16.95 -8.22 -33.74
CA LYS A 125 16.98 -8.52 -35.17
C LYS A 125 15.58 -8.87 -35.70
N PRO A 126 15.32 -8.73 -37.01
CA PRO A 126 14.13 -9.30 -37.63
C PRO A 126 14.10 -10.82 -37.40
N GLY A 127 12.94 -11.38 -37.05
CA GLY A 127 12.80 -12.83 -36.90
C GLY A 127 12.85 -13.53 -38.25
N ASP A 128 13.36 -14.77 -38.27
CA ASP A 128 13.22 -15.65 -39.42
C ASP A 128 11.85 -16.34 -39.35
N GLU A 129 10.94 -15.96 -40.25
CA GLU A 129 9.58 -16.54 -40.33
C GLU A 129 9.58 -18.05 -40.62
N ASN A 130 10.70 -18.60 -41.10
CA ASN A 130 10.83 -20.03 -41.42
C ASN A 130 11.22 -20.90 -40.20
N GLN A 131 11.51 -20.30 -39.04
CA GLN A 131 11.87 -21.03 -37.80
C GLN A 131 11.09 -20.50 -36.59
N PRO A 132 9.77 -20.75 -36.52
CA PRO A 132 8.90 -20.26 -35.44
C PRO A 132 9.32 -20.74 -34.04
N ASP A 133 10.00 -21.88 -33.94
CA ASP A 133 10.45 -22.48 -32.66
C ASP A 133 11.81 -21.96 -32.18
N LYS A 134 12.54 -21.20 -33.00
CA LYS A 134 13.84 -20.59 -32.65
C LYS A 134 13.97 -19.14 -33.13
N PRO A 135 13.10 -18.23 -32.70
CA PRO A 135 13.28 -16.83 -33.00
C PRO A 135 14.50 -16.29 -32.22
N SER A 136 15.71 -16.38 -32.79
CA SER A 136 16.92 -15.67 -32.33
C SER A 136 16.79 -14.16 -32.62
N ILE A 137 15.68 -13.58 -32.16
CA ILE A 137 15.30 -12.19 -32.40
C ILE A 137 16.14 -11.27 -31.52
N TYR A 138 16.53 -11.71 -30.32
CA TYR A 138 17.38 -10.93 -29.42
C TYR A 138 18.79 -11.51 -29.40
N GLU A 139 19.77 -10.69 -29.78
CA GLU A 139 21.18 -11.07 -29.75
C GLU A 139 22.01 -10.03 -28.99
N THR A 140 22.93 -10.52 -28.17
CA THR A 140 23.91 -9.66 -27.51
C THR A 140 24.98 -9.28 -28.53
N THR A 141 25.24 -7.98 -28.66
CA THR A 141 26.27 -7.45 -29.57
C THR A 141 27.63 -7.87 -29.05
N LYS A 142 28.49 -8.44 -29.90
CA LYS A 142 29.86 -8.79 -29.49
C LYS A 142 30.62 -7.53 -29.08
N CYS A 143 31.09 -7.47 -27.83
CA CYS A 143 31.87 -6.36 -27.31
C CYS A 143 32.86 -6.85 -26.25
N GLU A 144 33.95 -6.12 -26.03
CA GLU A 144 34.80 -6.34 -24.86
C GLU A 144 34.14 -5.69 -23.64
N HIS A 145 34.02 -6.46 -22.55
CA HIS A 145 33.43 -6.00 -21.31
C HIS A 145 34.22 -6.56 -20.12
N GLN A 146 33.98 -6.00 -18.92
CA GLN A 146 34.58 -6.51 -17.70
C GLN A 146 34.15 -7.97 -17.47
N PRO A 147 35.10 -8.88 -17.15
CA PRO A 147 34.79 -10.27 -16.85
C PRO A 147 33.80 -10.40 -15.69
N LEU A 148 32.83 -11.32 -15.81
CA LEU A 148 31.77 -11.49 -14.82
C LEU A 148 32.30 -11.74 -13.40
N ASN A 149 33.40 -12.48 -13.27
CA ASN A 149 34.07 -12.80 -12.01
C ASN A 149 34.71 -11.59 -11.31
N GLU A 150 34.96 -10.48 -12.04
CA GLU A 150 35.49 -9.24 -11.45
C GLU A 150 34.36 -8.34 -10.91
N ILE A 151 33.13 -8.52 -11.39
CA ILE A 151 32.00 -7.62 -11.11
C ILE A 151 30.86 -8.26 -10.33
N VAL A 152 30.72 -9.59 -10.32
CA VAL A 152 29.67 -10.33 -9.59
C VAL A 152 30.26 -11.41 -8.68
N THR A 153 29.69 -11.54 -7.49
CA THR A 153 29.90 -12.70 -6.59
C THR A 153 28.56 -13.30 -6.21
N PHE A 154 28.48 -14.63 -6.21
CA PHE A 154 27.25 -15.35 -5.87
C PHE A 154 27.24 -15.65 -4.38
N LEU A 155 26.12 -15.38 -3.73
CA LEU A 155 25.90 -15.72 -2.32
C LEU A 155 24.86 -16.85 -2.27
N ILE A 156 25.21 -17.99 -1.70
CA ILE A 156 24.29 -19.14 -1.57
C ILE A 156 24.22 -19.63 -0.13
N ASN A 157 23.02 -20.02 0.29
CA ASN A 157 22.74 -20.60 1.61
C ASN A 157 21.99 -21.93 1.44
N PRO A 158 22.70 -23.00 1.02
CA PRO A 158 22.08 -24.29 0.71
C PRO A 158 21.56 -24.99 1.97
N GLU A 159 20.65 -25.95 1.78
CA GLU A 159 20.11 -26.77 2.86
C GLU A 159 21.17 -27.68 3.49
N THR A 160 22.02 -28.28 2.65
CA THR A 160 23.14 -29.13 3.06
C THR A 160 24.41 -28.72 2.32
N PHE A 161 25.56 -29.03 2.90
CA PHE A 161 26.86 -28.77 2.27
C PHE A 161 26.96 -29.39 0.87
N GLN A 162 26.59 -30.67 0.73
CA GLN A 162 26.64 -31.39 -0.55
C GLN A 162 25.80 -30.73 -1.64
N LYS A 163 24.53 -30.40 -1.35
CA LYS A 163 23.65 -29.69 -2.30
C LYS A 163 24.25 -28.35 -2.74
N GLY A 164 24.93 -27.67 -1.82
CA GLY A 164 25.67 -26.46 -2.10
C GLY A 164 26.82 -26.65 -3.09
N CYS A 165 27.59 -27.73 -2.95
CA CYS A 165 28.68 -28.06 -3.87
C CYS A 165 28.19 -28.53 -5.23
N ASP A 166 27.08 -29.26 -5.27
CA ASP A 166 26.45 -29.64 -6.55
C ASP A 166 25.97 -28.39 -7.30
N LEU A 167 25.35 -27.44 -6.60
CA LEU A 167 24.97 -26.15 -7.17
C LEU A 167 26.19 -25.33 -7.64
N ALA A 168 27.24 -25.24 -6.83
CA ALA A 168 28.47 -24.54 -7.19
C ALA A 168 29.12 -25.13 -8.45
N THR A 169 29.16 -26.46 -8.55
CA THR A 169 29.65 -27.18 -9.73
C THR A 169 28.85 -26.82 -10.99
N ARG A 170 27.52 -26.71 -10.87
CA ARG A 170 26.64 -26.31 -11.98
C ARG A 170 26.77 -24.84 -12.35
N ILE A 171 27.02 -23.96 -11.38
CA ILE A 171 27.35 -22.56 -11.68
C ILE A 171 28.68 -22.49 -12.45
N HIS A 172 29.71 -23.23 -12.01
CA HIS A 172 31.03 -23.21 -12.65
C HIS A 172 31.08 -23.92 -14.00
N SER A 173 30.14 -24.80 -14.33
CA SER A 173 30.06 -25.36 -15.70
C SER A 173 29.67 -24.31 -16.74
N ILE A 174 28.99 -23.23 -16.32
CA ILE A 174 28.55 -22.13 -17.19
C ILE A 174 29.43 -20.88 -17.00
N HIS A 175 29.83 -20.61 -15.76
CA HIS A 175 30.65 -19.47 -15.36
C HIS A 175 31.88 -19.91 -14.54
N PRO A 176 32.93 -20.46 -15.18
CA PRO A 176 34.02 -21.18 -14.49
C PRO A 176 34.82 -20.39 -13.45
N TYR A 177 34.84 -19.06 -13.56
CA TYR A 177 35.69 -18.19 -12.73
C TYR A 177 34.91 -17.38 -11.70
N VAL A 178 33.58 -17.46 -11.69
CA VAL A 178 32.77 -16.65 -10.76
C VAL A 178 33.03 -17.09 -9.33
N SER A 179 33.26 -16.10 -8.46
CA SER A 179 33.42 -16.34 -7.03
C SER A 179 32.06 -16.66 -6.40
N ILE A 180 32.03 -17.71 -5.58
CA ILE A 180 30.86 -18.14 -4.82
C ILE A 180 31.22 -18.05 -3.34
N ILE A 181 30.37 -17.41 -2.53
CA ILE A 181 30.43 -17.49 -1.07
C ILE A 181 29.24 -18.32 -0.61
N MET A 182 29.54 -19.43 0.07
CA MET A 182 28.55 -20.40 0.51
C MET A 182 28.49 -20.47 2.04
N ALA A 183 27.30 -20.25 2.61
CA ALA A 183 27.07 -20.51 4.02
C ALA A 183 27.01 -22.03 4.28
N THR A 184 27.75 -22.50 5.30
CA THR A 184 27.79 -23.93 5.65
C THR A 184 28.15 -24.14 7.12
N ASN A 185 27.72 -25.27 7.70
CA ASN A 185 28.20 -25.73 9.00
C ASN A 185 29.55 -26.46 8.90
N GLU A 186 30.00 -26.81 7.69
CA GLU A 186 31.23 -27.55 7.41
C GLU A 186 32.34 -26.61 6.92
N SER A 187 32.84 -25.72 7.79
CA SER A 187 33.78 -24.66 7.39
C SER A 187 35.15 -25.17 6.90
N ASN A 188 35.50 -26.42 7.20
CA ASN A 188 36.81 -27.02 6.90
C ASN A 188 36.77 -27.90 5.63
N ALA A 189 35.61 -28.09 5.02
CA ALA A 189 35.46 -28.90 3.82
C ALA A 189 35.91 -28.14 2.56
N LEU A 190 36.05 -28.84 1.44
CA LEU A 190 36.38 -28.25 0.14
C LEU A 190 35.25 -28.50 -0.85
N CYS A 191 34.90 -27.48 -1.62
CA CYS A 191 33.70 -27.46 -2.46
C CYS A 191 34.02 -27.09 -3.93
N GLY A 192 35.31 -27.17 -4.31
CA GLY A 192 35.82 -26.74 -5.61
C GLY A 192 36.57 -25.41 -5.57
N GLN A 193 37.17 -25.05 -6.70
CA GLN A 193 37.92 -23.80 -6.88
C GLN A 193 36.96 -22.61 -6.89
N ASN A 194 37.40 -21.43 -6.44
CA ASN A 194 36.58 -20.20 -6.39
C ASN A 194 35.28 -20.29 -5.54
N VAL A 195 35.16 -21.32 -4.69
CA VAL A 195 34.12 -21.43 -3.65
C VAL A 195 34.73 -21.12 -2.30
N HIS A 196 34.22 -20.06 -1.66
CA HIS A 196 34.63 -19.63 -0.33
C HIS A 196 33.57 -20.00 0.70
N LEU A 197 33.97 -20.77 1.70
CA LEU A 197 33.05 -21.20 2.76
C LEU A 197 32.90 -20.10 3.82
N TYR A 198 31.66 -19.76 4.12
CA TYR A 198 31.26 -19.01 5.29
C TYR A 198 30.75 -20.00 6.34
N GLY A 199 31.60 -20.34 7.31
CA GLY A 199 31.21 -21.13 8.47
C GLY A 199 30.13 -20.41 9.27
N ILE A 200 28.96 -21.02 9.43
CA ILE A 200 27.82 -20.50 10.18
C ILE A 200 28.13 -20.65 11.68
N PRO A 201 28.33 -19.56 12.43
CA PRO A 201 28.54 -19.65 13.87
C PRO A 201 27.30 -20.19 14.58
N ASN A 202 27.49 -20.87 15.72
CA ASN A 202 26.37 -21.32 16.54
C ASN A 202 25.48 -20.13 16.93
N GLN A 203 24.16 -20.31 16.82
CA GLN A 203 23.13 -19.30 17.20
C GLN A 203 23.09 -18.04 16.33
N ILE A 204 23.72 -18.02 15.15
CA ILE A 204 23.57 -16.91 14.20
C ILE A 204 22.21 -16.96 13.49
N SER A 205 21.65 -15.80 13.16
CA SER A 205 20.40 -15.74 12.41
C SER A 205 20.61 -15.75 10.90
N GLU A 206 19.58 -16.13 10.14
CA GLU A 206 19.63 -16.09 8.66
C GLU A 206 19.95 -14.68 8.14
N VAL A 207 19.45 -13.64 8.81
CA VAL A 207 19.75 -12.24 8.49
C VAL A 207 21.26 -11.99 8.55
N ASP A 208 21.90 -12.41 9.65
CA ASP A 208 23.33 -12.18 9.85
C ASP A 208 24.18 -12.98 8.86
N ILE A 209 23.75 -14.20 8.50
CA ILE A 209 24.42 -15.03 7.49
C ILE A 209 24.53 -14.28 6.16
N TRP A 210 23.40 -13.82 5.60
CA TRP A 210 23.38 -13.08 4.34
C TRP A 210 24.19 -11.78 4.41
N TYR A 211 24.09 -11.08 5.53
CA TYR A 211 24.83 -9.84 5.76
C TYR A 211 26.35 -10.06 5.72
N HIS A 212 26.84 -10.99 6.53
CA HIS A 212 28.28 -11.25 6.65
C HIS A 212 28.86 -11.86 5.38
N MET A 213 28.10 -12.70 4.66
CA MET A 213 28.49 -13.14 3.33
C MET A 213 28.67 -11.94 2.39
N ALA A 214 27.70 -11.02 2.32
CA ALA A 214 27.78 -9.83 1.47
C ALA A 214 28.91 -8.87 1.87
N GLN A 215 29.23 -8.75 3.16
CA GLN A 215 30.36 -7.94 3.63
C GLN A 215 31.69 -8.44 3.07
N ARG A 216 31.89 -9.75 2.97
CA ARG A 216 33.13 -10.37 2.47
C ARG A 216 33.32 -10.23 0.95
N VAL A 217 32.26 -9.91 0.23
CA VAL A 217 32.32 -9.67 -1.22
C VAL A 217 33.11 -8.41 -1.53
N ARG A 218 33.94 -8.46 -2.59
CA ARG A 218 34.69 -7.31 -3.11
C ARG A 218 34.13 -6.77 -4.43
N THR A 219 33.38 -7.58 -5.14
CA THR A 219 32.78 -7.23 -6.43
C THR A 219 31.64 -6.22 -6.26
N LYS A 220 31.30 -5.53 -7.36
CA LYS A 220 30.31 -4.45 -7.36
C LYS A 220 28.88 -4.97 -7.10
N TYR A 221 28.58 -6.15 -7.62
CA TYR A 221 27.27 -6.77 -7.56
C TYR A 221 27.30 -8.08 -6.79
N VAL A 222 26.19 -8.37 -6.11
CA VAL A 222 25.95 -9.68 -5.51
C VAL A 222 24.70 -10.30 -6.12
N LEU A 223 24.80 -11.58 -6.47
CA LEU A 223 23.63 -12.39 -6.79
C LEU A 223 23.22 -13.13 -5.51
N ILE A 224 22.06 -12.75 -4.98
CA ILE A 224 21.48 -13.39 -3.80
C ILE A 224 20.77 -14.66 -4.26
N GLY A 225 21.48 -15.79 -4.20
CA GLY A 225 21.01 -17.12 -4.60
C GLY A 225 20.16 -17.81 -3.54
N ARG A 226 19.19 -17.10 -2.96
CA ARG A 226 18.29 -17.71 -1.96
C ARG A 226 17.50 -18.87 -2.59
N ASN A 227 17.45 -20.00 -1.89
CA ASN A 227 16.72 -21.21 -2.27
C ASN A 227 17.03 -21.77 -3.66
N MET A 228 18.09 -21.31 -4.31
CA MET A 228 18.54 -21.83 -5.58
C MET A 228 19.06 -23.26 -5.37
N VAL A 229 18.67 -24.18 -6.25
CA VAL A 229 19.07 -25.59 -6.20
C VAL A 229 19.71 -26.07 -7.48
N ASP A 230 19.50 -25.36 -8.59
CA ASP A 230 20.12 -25.64 -9.88
C ASP A 230 20.53 -24.32 -10.59
N PHE A 231 21.37 -24.43 -11.61
CA PHE A 231 21.83 -23.31 -12.42
C PHE A 231 22.00 -23.77 -13.87
N THR A 232 21.35 -23.05 -14.80
CA THR A 232 21.34 -23.38 -16.24
C THR A 232 21.66 -22.15 -17.07
N GLU A 233 21.79 -22.32 -18.40
CA GLU A 233 22.05 -21.21 -19.34
C GLU A 233 20.89 -20.20 -19.39
N HIS A 234 19.71 -20.58 -18.90
CA HIS A 234 18.56 -19.70 -18.76
C HIS A 234 18.66 -18.74 -17.58
N THR A 235 19.61 -18.96 -16.65
CA THR A 235 19.96 -18.02 -15.58
C THR A 235 20.94 -16.96 -16.11
N ASN A 236 20.52 -16.17 -17.10
CA ASN A 236 21.40 -15.22 -17.81
C ASN A 236 21.78 -14.02 -16.93
N VAL A 237 22.96 -14.05 -16.31
CA VAL A 237 23.43 -12.99 -15.39
C VAL A 237 23.80 -11.71 -16.12
N ASP A 238 24.38 -11.80 -17.33
CA ASP A 238 24.70 -10.62 -18.15
C ASP A 238 23.44 -9.82 -18.48
N ARG A 239 22.32 -10.51 -18.74
CA ARG A 239 21.01 -9.91 -18.94
C ARG A 239 20.55 -9.13 -17.71
N LEU A 240 20.73 -9.67 -16.51
CA LEU A 240 20.38 -8.98 -15.26
C LEU A 240 21.23 -7.72 -15.05
N ILE A 241 22.55 -7.79 -15.29
CA ILE A 241 23.47 -6.65 -15.19
C ILE A 241 23.08 -5.54 -16.18
N ARG A 242 22.77 -5.92 -17.42
CA ARG A 242 22.33 -5.01 -18.48
C ARG A 242 21.07 -4.26 -18.07
N VAL A 243 20.01 -4.99 -17.69
CA VAL A 243 18.73 -4.40 -17.25
C VAL A 243 18.93 -3.49 -16.04
N LEU A 244 19.72 -3.94 -15.05
CA LEU A 244 20.01 -3.16 -13.85
C LEU A 244 20.66 -1.81 -14.21
N ASN A 245 21.65 -1.82 -15.10
CA ASN A 245 22.39 -0.61 -15.47
C ASN A 245 21.65 0.29 -16.46
N GLU A 246 21.09 -0.24 -17.54
CA GLU A 246 20.37 0.55 -18.56
C GLU A 246 19.14 1.25 -17.97
N GLN A 247 18.41 0.57 -17.09
CA GLN A 247 17.21 1.10 -16.45
C GLN A 247 17.49 1.79 -15.11
N SER A 248 18.77 1.85 -14.70
CA SER A 248 19.20 2.43 -13.43
C SER A 248 18.45 1.86 -12.21
N LEU A 249 18.15 0.55 -12.23
CA LEU A 249 17.40 -0.14 -11.19
C LEU A 249 18.27 -0.48 -9.99
N ASP A 250 17.63 -0.80 -8.88
CA ASP A 250 18.27 -1.18 -7.63
C ASP A 250 18.41 -2.71 -7.52
N ILE A 251 17.37 -3.46 -7.93
CA ILE A 251 17.30 -4.93 -7.85
C ILE A 251 16.72 -5.51 -9.15
N VAL A 252 17.28 -6.61 -9.65
CA VAL A 252 16.74 -7.35 -10.81
C VAL A 252 16.69 -8.84 -10.50
N GLY A 253 15.50 -9.44 -10.56
CA GLY A 253 15.26 -10.87 -10.45
C GLY A 253 14.82 -11.49 -11.77
N GLY A 254 14.35 -12.73 -11.70
CA GLY A 254 13.88 -13.50 -12.84
C GLY A 254 12.60 -14.28 -12.51
N ALA A 255 12.09 -14.98 -13.51
CA ALA A 255 11.09 -16.02 -13.29
C ALA A 255 11.68 -17.17 -12.45
N VAL A 256 10.79 -17.95 -11.85
CA VAL A 256 11.11 -19.06 -10.96
C VAL A 256 10.59 -20.36 -11.55
N ARG A 257 11.43 -21.39 -11.58
CA ARG A 257 11.03 -22.77 -11.80
C ARG A 257 11.26 -23.56 -10.51
N LEU A 258 10.20 -24.14 -9.96
CA LEU A 258 10.31 -25.00 -8.78
C LEU A 258 10.89 -26.36 -9.18
N GLU A 259 11.84 -26.85 -8.40
CA GLU A 259 12.43 -28.18 -8.55
C GLU A 259 12.04 -29.09 -7.37
N PRO A 260 11.63 -30.35 -7.65
CA PRO A 260 11.64 -31.04 -8.95
C PRO A 260 10.34 -30.90 -9.77
N GLU A 261 9.35 -30.12 -9.30
CA GLU A 261 7.98 -30.12 -9.84
C GLU A 261 7.89 -29.54 -11.26
N GLY A 262 8.85 -28.70 -11.64
CA GLY A 262 8.88 -28.03 -12.93
C GLY A 262 7.84 -26.95 -13.12
N LEU A 263 7.22 -26.48 -12.04
CA LEU A 263 6.23 -25.40 -12.07
C LEU A 263 6.93 -24.06 -12.29
N TRP A 264 6.54 -23.37 -13.35
CA TRP A 264 7.03 -22.04 -13.68
C TRP A 264 6.11 -20.97 -13.08
N SER A 265 6.70 -19.94 -12.50
CA SER A 265 5.98 -18.74 -12.09
C SER A 265 6.81 -17.49 -12.36
N PHE A 266 6.14 -16.37 -12.49
CA PHE A 266 6.83 -15.12 -12.79
C PHE A 266 7.66 -14.56 -11.62
N GLY A 267 7.38 -14.97 -10.38
CA GLY A 267 8.15 -14.53 -9.21
C GLY A 267 8.04 -13.03 -8.88
N CYS A 268 7.07 -12.32 -9.45
CA CYS A 268 6.85 -10.88 -9.26
C CYS A 268 5.50 -10.60 -8.60
N TYR A 269 5.51 -9.82 -7.54
CA TYR A 269 4.32 -9.49 -6.76
C TYR A 269 4.17 -7.98 -6.55
N GLU A 270 2.97 -7.47 -6.76
CA GLU A 270 2.53 -6.18 -6.23
C GLU A 270 2.19 -6.35 -4.74
N VAL A 271 2.66 -5.42 -3.92
CA VAL A 271 2.48 -5.43 -2.47
C VAL A 271 1.80 -4.16 -2.03
N VAL A 272 0.65 -4.31 -1.37
CA VAL A 272 -0.11 -3.17 -0.84
C VAL A 272 -0.28 -3.34 0.67
N MET A 273 0.23 -2.36 1.43
CA MET A 273 -0.01 -2.25 2.87
C MET A 273 -0.93 -1.06 3.15
N ARG A 274 -2.20 -1.35 3.42
CA ARG A 274 -3.24 -0.37 3.76
C ARG A 274 -4.25 -1.03 4.68
N ASN A 275 -4.92 -0.26 5.54
CA ASN A 275 -5.94 -0.80 6.43
C ASN A 275 -5.50 -1.99 7.29
N PHE A 276 -4.31 -1.86 7.90
CA PHE A 276 -3.72 -2.92 8.73
C PHE A 276 -3.66 -4.28 8.01
N THR A 277 -3.68 -4.25 6.68
CA THR A 277 -3.73 -5.39 5.79
C THR A 277 -2.55 -5.30 4.85
N LEU A 278 -1.72 -6.35 4.84
CA LEU A 278 -0.69 -6.52 3.84
C LEU A 278 -1.18 -7.50 2.79
N ARG A 279 -1.17 -7.09 1.52
CA ARG A 279 -1.68 -7.89 0.41
C ARG A 279 -0.61 -8.10 -0.63
N PHE A 280 -0.35 -9.37 -0.96
CA PHE A 280 0.45 -9.78 -2.10
C PHE A 280 -0.48 -10.12 -3.25
N ARG A 281 -0.22 -9.56 -4.43
CA ARG A 281 -0.91 -9.89 -5.67
C ARG A 281 0.12 -10.34 -6.69
N SER A 282 -0.05 -11.54 -7.23
CA SER A 282 0.79 -12.00 -8.33
C SER A 282 0.55 -11.11 -9.55
N GLY A 283 1.63 -10.70 -10.20
CA GLY A 283 1.60 -9.83 -11.37
C GLY A 283 2.14 -8.43 -11.11
N HIS A 284 1.92 -7.54 -12.07
CA HIS A 284 2.54 -6.22 -12.13
C HIS A 284 1.66 -5.20 -12.83
N ASP A 285 1.88 -3.92 -12.53
CA ASP A 285 1.21 -2.80 -13.20
C ASP A 285 2.01 -2.26 -14.41
N ARG A 286 3.31 -2.56 -14.46
CA ARG A 286 4.28 -1.97 -15.39
C ARG A 286 5.37 -2.94 -15.79
N SER A 287 5.91 -2.76 -16.99
CA SER A 287 7.05 -3.51 -17.49
C SER A 287 7.97 -2.65 -18.37
N ILE A 288 9.20 -3.12 -18.54
CA ILE A 288 10.24 -2.56 -19.40
C ILE A 288 11.18 -3.68 -19.83
N GLN A 289 11.55 -3.73 -21.12
CA GLN A 289 12.48 -4.72 -21.67
C GLN A 289 12.17 -6.15 -21.20
N SER A 290 10.93 -6.63 -21.35
CA SER A 290 10.51 -7.98 -20.90
C SER A 290 10.61 -8.24 -19.38
N CYS A 291 10.88 -7.22 -18.58
CA CYS A 291 10.89 -7.31 -17.12
C CYS A 291 9.74 -6.49 -16.53
N ALA A 292 9.12 -6.97 -15.47
CA ALA A 292 8.06 -6.24 -14.79
C ALA A 292 8.53 -5.59 -13.51
N PHE A 293 7.96 -4.43 -13.17
CA PHE A 293 8.17 -3.81 -11.87
C PHE A 293 7.42 -4.59 -10.79
N CYS A 294 8.14 -4.90 -9.71
CA CYS A 294 7.62 -5.64 -8.57
C CYS A 294 7.77 -4.81 -7.29
N ASP A 295 6.98 -5.12 -6.27
CA ASP A 295 7.21 -4.64 -4.90
C ASP A 295 7.87 -5.72 -4.03
N TYR A 296 7.66 -6.99 -4.41
CA TYR A 296 8.38 -8.15 -3.88
C TYR A 296 8.75 -9.07 -5.04
N ILE A 297 10.03 -9.44 -5.08
CA ILE A 297 10.55 -10.49 -5.97
C ILE A 297 10.63 -11.75 -5.12
N ASP A 298 10.30 -12.91 -5.67
CA ASP A 298 10.38 -14.21 -4.98
C ASP A 298 11.57 -15.05 -5.45
N SER A 299 12.09 -14.75 -6.64
CA SER A 299 13.30 -15.37 -7.17
C SER A 299 14.57 -14.95 -6.43
N PRO A 300 15.70 -15.65 -6.64
CA PRO A 300 17.02 -15.06 -6.56
C PRO A 300 17.11 -13.74 -7.33
N PHE A 301 17.99 -12.84 -6.91
CA PHE A 301 18.09 -11.53 -7.54
C PHE A 301 19.51 -10.97 -7.50
N LEU A 302 19.82 -10.14 -8.50
CA LEU A 302 21.03 -9.35 -8.60
C LEU A 302 20.79 -7.96 -7.97
N VAL A 303 21.75 -7.51 -7.17
CA VAL A 303 21.70 -6.20 -6.50
C VAL A 303 23.11 -5.62 -6.38
N ARG A 304 23.21 -4.28 -6.34
CA ARG A 304 24.49 -3.63 -5.99
C ARG A 304 24.84 -3.97 -4.55
N ARG A 305 26.07 -4.46 -4.31
CA ARG A 305 26.53 -4.85 -2.97
C ARG A 305 26.34 -3.73 -1.96
N SER A 306 26.71 -2.50 -2.32
CA SER A 306 26.55 -1.34 -1.44
C SER A 306 25.09 -1.09 -1.08
N PHE A 307 24.17 -1.19 -2.04
CA PHE A 307 22.74 -1.01 -1.81
C PHE A 307 22.19 -2.08 -0.87
N PHE A 308 22.56 -3.35 -1.08
CA PHE A 308 22.17 -4.45 -0.21
C PHE A 308 22.65 -4.23 1.23
N LEU A 309 23.94 -3.95 1.43
CA LEU A 309 24.50 -3.72 2.77
C LEU A 309 23.86 -2.53 3.50
N THR A 310 23.54 -1.44 2.78
CA THR A 310 22.87 -0.27 3.37
C THR A 310 21.47 -0.60 3.89
N HIS A 311 20.71 -1.46 3.20
CA HIS A 311 19.30 -1.70 3.54
C HIS A 311 19.09 -2.97 4.39
N TRP A 312 20.02 -3.91 4.36
CA TRP A 312 19.89 -5.20 5.05
C TRP A 312 20.14 -5.13 6.57
N GLN A 313 20.81 -4.06 7.05
CA GLN A 313 21.43 -4.09 8.38
C GLN A 313 20.68 -3.31 9.49
N GLU A 314 20.00 -2.21 9.17
CA GLU A 314 19.56 -1.27 10.23
C GLU A 314 18.20 -1.58 10.87
N ARG A 315 17.39 -2.52 10.34
CA ARG A 315 15.99 -2.66 10.76
C ARG A 315 15.44 -4.08 10.83
N MET A 316 16.25 -5.11 10.55
CA MET A 316 15.79 -6.49 10.41
C MET A 316 15.86 -7.28 11.74
N SER A 317 15.50 -6.63 12.86
CA SER A 317 15.61 -7.13 14.25
C SER A 317 14.81 -8.42 14.57
N HIS A 318 14.14 -9.02 13.59
CA HIS A 318 13.30 -10.18 13.76
C HIS A 318 13.62 -11.22 12.68
N HIS A 319 14.20 -12.35 13.11
CA HIS A 319 14.83 -13.41 12.30
C HIS A 319 13.90 -14.25 11.41
N VAL A 320 12.77 -13.72 10.95
CA VAL A 320 11.73 -14.48 10.24
C VAL A 320 11.21 -13.68 9.05
N LEU A 321 11.16 -14.32 7.87
CA LEU A 321 10.75 -13.70 6.60
C LEU A 321 11.59 -12.47 6.22
N SER A 322 12.90 -12.56 6.46
CA SER A 322 13.88 -11.48 6.28
C SER A 322 13.77 -10.80 4.91
N PHE A 323 13.67 -11.57 3.81
CA PHE A 323 13.53 -10.98 2.49
C PHE A 323 12.20 -10.24 2.31
N VAL A 324 11.08 -10.78 2.82
CA VAL A 324 9.79 -10.07 2.80
C VAL A 324 9.95 -8.74 3.53
N ASP A 325 10.55 -8.77 4.72
CA ASP A 325 10.78 -7.58 5.53
C ASP A 325 11.69 -6.56 4.84
N LEU A 326 12.79 -6.99 4.18
CA LEU A 326 13.63 -6.13 3.34
C LEU A 326 12.79 -5.41 2.29
N PHE A 327 12.05 -6.15 1.48
CA PHE A 327 11.26 -5.58 0.39
C PHE A 327 10.18 -4.62 0.92
N LEU A 328 9.52 -4.95 2.03
CA LEU A 328 8.59 -4.03 2.70
C LEU A 328 9.28 -2.73 3.15
N HIS A 329 10.50 -2.80 3.69
CA HIS A 329 11.27 -1.60 4.03
C HIS A 329 11.59 -0.77 2.79
N LEU A 330 12.01 -1.40 1.71
CA LEU A 330 12.38 -0.73 0.46
C LEU A 330 11.21 0.03 -0.18
N ILE A 331 9.98 -0.49 -0.07
CA ILE A 331 8.78 0.15 -0.64
C ILE A 331 8.10 1.13 0.33
N HIS A 332 8.11 0.87 1.65
CA HIS A 332 7.36 1.66 2.62
C HIS A 332 8.17 2.73 3.35
N ASN A 333 9.49 2.55 3.52
CA ASN A 333 10.35 3.47 4.27
C ASN A 333 11.15 4.45 3.41
N ALA A 334 10.73 4.67 2.14
CA ALA A 334 11.34 5.68 1.26
C ALA A 334 11.58 6.98 2.04
N THR A 335 12.87 7.28 2.24
CA THR A 335 13.35 8.26 3.20
C THR A 335 12.78 9.65 2.88
N ARG A 336 12.18 10.31 3.88
CA ARG A 336 11.83 11.73 3.76
C ARG A 336 13.14 12.53 3.77
N TYR A 337 13.46 13.23 2.69
CA TYR A 337 14.45 14.29 2.74
C TYR A 337 13.70 15.62 2.57
N ARG A 338 13.59 16.40 3.65
CA ARG A 338 12.89 17.71 3.68
C ARG A 338 11.50 17.66 3.03
N GLU A 339 10.63 16.77 3.51
CA GLU A 339 9.24 16.62 3.06
C GLU A 339 9.03 16.15 1.61
N VAL A 340 10.10 16.02 0.82
CA VAL A 340 10.08 15.38 -0.51
C VAL A 340 10.35 13.89 -0.32
N ALA A 341 9.45 13.07 -0.87
CA ALA A 341 9.64 11.63 -0.89
C ALA A 341 10.81 11.29 -1.83
N VAL A 342 11.88 10.73 -1.26
CA VAL A 342 13.01 10.25 -2.05
C VAL A 342 12.58 9.00 -2.82
N ARG A 343 13.15 8.83 -4.02
CA ARG A 343 12.96 7.66 -4.91
C ARG A 343 12.89 6.36 -4.09
N GLY A 344 11.71 5.74 -4.03
CA GLY A 344 11.57 4.36 -3.54
C GLY A 344 12.38 3.40 -4.42
N ALA A 345 12.87 2.32 -3.82
CA ALA A 345 13.69 1.33 -4.52
C ALA A 345 12.94 0.80 -5.77
N GLN A 346 13.66 0.68 -6.88
CA GLN A 346 13.10 0.15 -8.12
C GLN A 346 13.64 -1.23 -8.38
N MET A 347 12.71 -2.17 -8.46
CA MET A 347 13.02 -3.58 -8.68
C MET A 347 12.17 -4.15 -9.80
N VAL A 348 12.76 -5.06 -10.56
CA VAL A 348 12.05 -5.77 -11.63
C VAL A 348 12.35 -7.26 -11.63
N ALA A 349 11.44 -8.07 -12.16
CA ALA A 349 11.69 -9.47 -12.49
C ALA A 349 11.56 -9.68 -14.00
N CYS A 350 12.55 -10.32 -14.62
CA CYS A 350 12.57 -10.58 -16.06
C CYS A 350 11.95 -11.94 -16.40
N VAL A 351 10.98 -11.98 -17.32
CA VAL A 351 10.27 -13.23 -17.66
C VAL A 351 11.16 -14.24 -18.39
N ASP A 352 12.20 -13.74 -19.05
CA ASP A 352 13.15 -14.44 -19.91
C ASP A 352 14.38 -14.99 -19.17
N VAL A 353 14.52 -14.67 -17.87
CA VAL A 353 15.58 -15.22 -17.01
C VAL A 353 14.93 -16.17 -16.01
N ILE A 354 15.38 -17.43 -15.97
CA ILE A 354 14.78 -18.45 -15.11
C ILE A 354 15.77 -18.86 -14.01
N PHE A 355 15.32 -18.80 -12.76
CA PHE A 355 16.01 -19.38 -11.62
C PHE A 355 15.37 -20.69 -11.20
N HIS A 356 16.20 -21.70 -10.95
CA HIS A 356 15.77 -23.00 -10.46
C HIS A 356 15.87 -23.05 -8.94
N VAL A 357 14.71 -23.07 -8.27
CA VAL A 357 14.63 -22.99 -6.80
C VAL A 357 13.96 -24.23 -6.23
N ALA A 358 14.18 -24.47 -4.94
CA ALA A 358 13.57 -25.58 -4.23
C ALA A 358 12.03 -25.49 -4.24
N GLY A 359 11.37 -26.61 -4.53
CA GLY A 359 9.93 -26.76 -4.43
C GLY A 359 9.42 -27.15 -3.03
N TYR A 360 8.20 -27.67 -2.99
CA TYR A 360 7.38 -27.85 -1.78
C TYR A 360 7.96 -28.82 -0.74
N TYR A 361 8.94 -29.64 -1.14
CA TYR A 361 9.53 -30.68 -0.30
C TYR A 361 10.65 -30.19 0.63
N THR A 362 10.99 -28.90 0.60
CA THR A 362 12.06 -28.35 1.45
C THR A 362 11.50 -27.54 2.62
N PHE A 363 12.11 -27.72 3.81
CA PHE A 363 11.66 -27.01 5.03
C PHE A 363 11.96 -25.50 4.96
N ARG A 364 12.91 -25.10 4.11
CA ARG A 364 13.35 -23.71 3.94
C ARG A 364 12.46 -22.89 3.01
N ASP A 365 11.58 -23.52 2.23
CA ASP A 365 10.85 -22.81 1.17
C ASP A 365 9.41 -23.29 0.98
N ARG A 366 8.61 -23.02 2.00
CA ARG A 366 7.18 -22.91 1.79
C ARG A 366 6.96 -21.55 1.15
N GLY A 367 6.50 -21.51 -0.11
CA GLY A 367 6.18 -20.26 -0.80
C GLY A 367 5.30 -19.35 0.06
N LEU A 368 5.13 -18.08 -0.33
CA LEU A 368 4.41 -17.08 0.49
C LEU A 368 3.11 -17.63 1.11
N SER A 369 2.31 -18.33 0.30
CA SER A 369 1.02 -18.93 0.68
C SER A 369 1.11 -20.19 1.54
N ASP A 370 2.22 -20.94 1.45
CA ASP A 370 2.42 -22.19 2.20
C ASP A 370 3.09 -21.95 3.56
N THR A 371 3.67 -20.77 3.75
CA THR A 371 4.28 -20.37 5.02
C THR A 371 3.22 -20.37 6.15
N PRO A 372 3.45 -21.10 7.26
CA PRO A 372 2.49 -21.18 8.37
C PRO A 372 2.13 -19.82 8.97
N ARG A 373 0.85 -19.67 9.36
CA ARG A 373 0.34 -18.47 10.06
C ARG A 373 1.19 -18.03 11.25
N SER A 374 1.78 -18.97 12.00
CA SER A 374 2.61 -18.69 13.17
C SER A 374 3.92 -17.97 12.82
N ILE A 375 4.47 -18.22 11.63
CA ILE A 375 5.67 -17.55 11.11
C ILE A 375 5.31 -16.10 10.72
N TRP A 376 4.19 -15.93 10.02
CA TRP A 376 3.66 -14.61 9.63
C TRP A 376 3.29 -13.71 10.81
N LEU A 377 2.86 -14.28 11.96
CA LEU A 377 2.48 -13.52 13.14
C LEU A 377 3.57 -12.55 13.62
N ARG A 378 4.85 -12.93 13.52
CA ARG A 378 5.97 -12.08 13.94
C ARG A 378 6.10 -10.85 13.05
N LEU A 379 5.98 -11.03 11.73
CA LEU A 379 5.98 -9.94 10.76
C LEU A 379 4.74 -9.05 10.95
N ALA A 380 3.57 -9.65 11.20
CA ALA A 380 2.33 -8.93 11.47
C ALA A 380 2.43 -8.02 12.70
N ARG A 381 3.03 -8.51 13.80
CA ARG A 381 3.34 -7.68 14.99
C ARG A 381 4.25 -6.51 14.65
N LYS A 382 5.37 -6.79 13.96
CA LYS A 382 6.37 -5.78 13.59
C LYS A 382 5.74 -4.64 12.80
N TRP A 383 4.96 -4.98 11.79
CA TRP A 383 4.33 -4.01 10.89
C TRP A 383 2.96 -3.54 11.37
N THR A 384 2.53 -3.89 12.60
CA THR A 384 1.20 -3.55 13.14
C THR A 384 0.10 -3.88 12.13
N LEU A 385 -0.02 -5.16 11.77
CA LEU A 385 -0.99 -5.70 10.82
C LEU A 385 -1.95 -6.62 11.56
N SER A 386 -3.23 -6.57 11.19
CA SER A 386 -4.27 -7.47 11.69
C SER A 386 -4.68 -8.52 10.65
N ARG A 387 -4.23 -8.36 9.40
CA ARG A 387 -4.57 -9.22 8.27
C ARG A 387 -3.43 -9.29 7.26
N ILE A 388 -3.21 -10.45 6.67
CA ILE A 388 -2.33 -10.65 5.51
C ILE A 388 -3.11 -11.46 4.47
N ILE A 389 -3.09 -11.01 3.22
CA ILE A 389 -3.70 -11.71 2.07
C ILE A 389 -2.58 -12.12 1.12
N LEU A 390 -2.42 -13.43 0.96
CA LEU A 390 -1.36 -14.06 0.18
C LEU A 390 -1.89 -14.48 -1.20
N PRO A 391 -0.99 -14.82 -2.15
CA PRO A 391 -1.39 -15.34 -3.46
C PRO A 391 -2.34 -16.55 -3.35
N GLY A 392 -3.27 -16.69 -4.29
CA GLY A 392 -4.31 -17.71 -4.21
C GLY A 392 -5.44 -17.39 -3.21
N ASN A 393 -5.54 -16.14 -2.75
CA ASN A 393 -6.53 -15.67 -1.77
C ASN A 393 -6.44 -16.37 -0.40
N VAL A 394 -5.26 -16.84 -0.01
CA VAL A 394 -5.02 -17.35 1.34
C VAL A 394 -5.03 -16.17 2.30
N GLU A 395 -5.96 -16.17 3.24
CA GLU A 395 -6.18 -15.09 4.18
C GLU A 395 -5.75 -15.46 5.59
N LEU A 396 -4.86 -14.66 6.16
CA LEU A 396 -4.38 -14.80 7.53
C LEU A 396 -4.92 -13.63 8.36
N ASN A 397 -5.79 -13.94 9.33
CA ASN A 397 -6.36 -12.98 10.25
C ASN A 397 -5.88 -13.23 11.68
N TRP A 398 -5.73 -12.17 12.45
CA TRP A 398 -5.37 -12.22 13.87
C TRP A 398 -6.29 -11.36 14.73
N LYS A 399 -6.52 -11.80 15.98
CA LYS A 399 -7.12 -10.97 17.01
C LYS A 399 -6.17 -9.82 17.37
N CYS A 400 -6.71 -8.69 17.82
CA CYS A 400 -5.88 -7.54 18.18
C CYS A 400 -4.85 -7.87 19.27
N SER A 401 -5.22 -8.74 20.23
CA SER A 401 -4.30 -9.23 21.28
C SER A 401 -3.17 -10.10 20.74
N GLU A 402 -3.37 -10.85 19.65
CA GLU A 402 -2.31 -11.64 19.04
C GLU A 402 -1.25 -10.73 18.41
N VAL A 403 -1.65 -9.62 17.78
CA VAL A 403 -0.75 -8.71 17.04
C VAL A 403 -0.36 -7.44 17.81
N ASN A 404 -0.66 -7.40 19.12
CA ASN A 404 -0.36 -6.26 20.01
C ASN A 404 -0.95 -4.92 19.55
N ILE A 405 -2.12 -4.96 18.89
CA ILE A 405 -2.83 -3.77 18.46
C ILE A 405 -3.72 -3.28 19.60
N ASN A 406 -3.49 -2.04 20.06
CA ASN A 406 -4.37 -1.38 21.02
C ASN A 406 -5.41 -0.52 20.28
N CYS A 407 -6.66 -0.98 20.23
CA CYS A 407 -7.75 -0.29 19.53
C CYS A 407 -7.94 1.17 19.97
N SER A 408 -7.74 1.47 21.26
CA SER A 408 -7.85 2.84 21.80
C SER A 408 -6.84 3.84 21.22
N SER A 409 -5.77 3.36 20.57
CA SER A 409 -4.79 4.22 19.91
C SER A 409 -5.29 4.78 18.57
N PHE A 410 -6.33 4.17 17.99
CA PHE A 410 -6.86 4.49 16.67
C PHE A 410 -8.26 5.13 16.73
N THR A 411 -8.77 5.44 17.93
CA THR A 411 -10.06 6.11 18.13
C THR A 411 -9.99 7.64 17.96
N ARG A 412 -8.90 8.17 17.39
CA ARG A 412 -8.73 9.61 17.16
C ARG A 412 -9.00 9.95 15.68
N PRO A 413 -9.57 11.13 15.37
CA PRO A 413 -9.71 11.59 13.99
C PRO A 413 -8.38 11.59 13.23
N GLY A 414 -8.42 11.30 11.92
CA GLY A 414 -7.25 11.20 11.05
C GLY A 414 -6.69 9.78 10.87
N TYR A 415 -7.20 8.81 11.64
CA TYR A 415 -6.81 7.40 11.52
C TYR A 415 -7.99 6.51 11.15
N ILE A 416 -7.70 5.46 10.40
CA ILE A 416 -8.58 4.30 10.27
C ILE A 416 -8.36 3.34 11.44
N VAL A 417 -9.41 2.61 11.75
CA VAL A 417 -9.46 1.64 12.84
C VAL A 417 -9.13 0.25 12.30
N PRO A 418 -8.27 -0.54 12.98
CA PRO A 418 -7.87 -1.87 12.54
C PRO A 418 -9.04 -2.83 12.33
N PHE A 419 -8.88 -3.75 11.36
CA PHE A 419 -9.88 -4.79 11.07
C PHE A 419 -10.27 -5.61 12.30
N CYS A 420 -9.28 -6.06 13.08
CA CYS A 420 -9.54 -6.84 14.30
C CYS A 420 -10.41 -6.07 15.32
N CYS A 421 -10.27 -4.73 15.39
CA CYS A 421 -11.09 -3.88 16.26
C CYS A 421 -12.52 -3.77 15.72
N LEU A 422 -12.68 -3.64 14.40
CA LEU A 422 -14.00 -3.59 13.76
C LEU A 422 -14.76 -4.92 13.86
N GLN A 423 -14.06 -6.06 13.86
CA GLN A 423 -14.66 -7.37 14.11
C GLN A 423 -15.24 -7.49 15.52
N GLU A 424 -14.55 -6.96 16.54
CA GLU A 424 -15.07 -6.91 17.90
C GLU A 424 -16.36 -6.05 17.99
N LEU A 425 -16.35 -4.86 17.38
CA LEU A 425 -17.53 -4.01 17.29
C LEU A 425 -18.69 -4.74 16.58
N GLY A 426 -18.39 -5.33 15.43
CA GLY A 426 -19.35 -6.08 14.63
C GLY A 426 -19.97 -7.24 15.41
N HIS A 427 -19.18 -7.96 16.21
CA HIS A 427 -19.68 -9.04 17.06
C HIS A 427 -20.69 -8.55 18.10
N CYS A 428 -20.39 -7.46 18.83
CA CYS A 428 -21.31 -6.91 19.83
C CYS A 428 -22.62 -6.42 19.19
N LEU A 429 -22.51 -5.75 18.04
CA LEU A 429 -23.65 -5.24 17.29
C LEU A 429 -24.55 -6.36 16.75
N VAL A 430 -23.96 -7.34 16.07
CA VAL A 430 -24.70 -8.51 15.53
C VAL A 430 -25.38 -9.28 16.65
N THR A 431 -24.74 -9.42 17.81
CA THR A 431 -25.34 -10.04 19.00
C THR A 431 -26.60 -9.30 19.45
N PHE A 432 -26.55 -7.96 19.54
CA PHE A 432 -27.72 -7.15 19.85
C PHE A 432 -28.82 -7.26 18.79
N LEU A 433 -28.47 -7.16 17.50
CA LEU A 433 -29.46 -7.22 16.42
C LEU A 433 -30.15 -8.58 16.34
N ARG A 434 -29.43 -9.68 16.57
CA ARG A 434 -30.02 -11.02 16.68
C ARG A 434 -30.96 -11.14 17.86
N PHE A 435 -30.56 -10.62 19.03
CA PHE A 435 -31.45 -10.56 20.19
C PHE A 435 -32.73 -9.77 19.84
N ALA A 436 -32.57 -8.59 19.26
CA ALA A 436 -33.68 -7.71 18.97
C ALA A 436 -34.67 -8.38 17.99
N SER A 437 -34.15 -9.03 16.95
CA SER A 437 -34.95 -9.79 16.01
C SER A 437 -35.65 -11.00 16.66
N LYS A 438 -34.99 -11.74 17.56
CA LYS A 438 -35.57 -12.92 18.21
C LYS A 438 -36.68 -12.55 19.20
N ASN A 439 -36.57 -11.39 19.84
CA ASN A 439 -37.47 -10.95 20.91
C ASN A 439 -38.43 -9.84 20.48
N ASN A 440 -38.56 -9.59 19.16
CA ASN A 440 -39.39 -8.53 18.60
C ASN A 440 -39.15 -7.15 19.24
N LEU A 441 -37.89 -6.85 19.58
CA LEU A 441 -37.49 -5.53 20.03
C LEU A 441 -37.39 -4.61 18.81
N THR A 442 -38.18 -3.54 18.81
CA THR A 442 -38.20 -2.56 17.73
C THR A 442 -36.95 -1.69 17.84
N THR A 443 -36.14 -1.69 16.79
CA THR A 443 -34.91 -0.90 16.69
C THR A 443 -34.95 0.00 15.46
N CYS A 444 -34.17 1.07 15.50
CA CYS A 444 -34.18 2.11 14.48
C CYS A 444 -32.78 2.67 14.28
N LEU A 445 -32.30 2.63 13.05
CA LEU A 445 -31.05 3.28 12.66
C LEU A 445 -31.35 4.69 12.16
N THR A 446 -30.60 5.67 12.67
CA THR A 446 -30.76 7.09 12.30
C THR A 446 -29.41 7.83 12.31
N THR A 447 -29.46 9.12 11.95
CA THR A 447 -28.35 10.09 12.06
C THR A 447 -27.00 9.58 11.52
N ALA A 448 -25.93 9.70 12.31
CA ALA A 448 -24.56 9.34 12.00
C ALA A 448 -24.41 7.87 11.61
N SER A 449 -25.12 6.98 12.31
CA SER A 449 -25.02 5.54 12.10
C SER A 449 -25.66 5.12 10.78
N LEU A 450 -26.77 5.77 10.41
CA LEU A 450 -27.40 5.60 9.10
C LEU A 450 -26.50 6.12 7.97
N ALA A 451 -25.83 7.26 8.18
CA ALA A 451 -24.89 7.83 7.20
C ALA A 451 -23.75 6.84 6.90
N ASN A 452 -23.14 6.27 7.93
CA ASN A 452 -22.08 5.28 7.77
C ASN A 452 -22.57 4.03 7.02
N MET A 453 -23.78 3.54 7.30
CA MET A 453 -24.32 2.35 6.63
C MET A 453 -24.60 2.57 5.15
N ILE A 454 -25.13 3.74 4.77
CA ILE A 454 -25.38 4.06 3.36
C ILE A 454 -24.07 4.18 2.58
N LYS A 455 -23.07 4.88 3.13
CA LYS A 455 -21.75 5.04 2.48
C LYS A 455 -21.06 3.70 2.24
N MET A 456 -21.12 2.84 3.24
CA MET A 456 -20.34 1.60 3.30
C MET A 456 -21.11 0.38 2.79
N SER A 457 -22.28 0.60 2.18
CA SER A 457 -23.14 -0.47 1.63
C SER A 457 -23.42 -1.58 2.65
N GLY A 458 -23.68 -1.19 3.91
CA GLY A 458 -24.00 -2.10 5.00
C GLY A 458 -22.82 -2.76 5.72
N THR A 459 -21.60 -2.26 5.53
CA THR A 459 -20.44 -2.60 6.39
C THR A 459 -20.13 -1.48 7.38
N LEU A 460 -19.33 -1.75 8.41
CA LEU A 460 -18.86 -0.68 9.31
C LEU A 460 -17.80 0.16 8.60
N ALA A 461 -17.93 1.48 8.66
CA ALA A 461 -16.89 2.37 8.19
C ALA A 461 -15.62 2.18 9.04
N PRO A 462 -14.41 2.20 8.44
CA PRO A 462 -13.17 2.03 9.20
C PRO A 462 -12.83 3.23 10.09
N TRP A 463 -13.53 4.35 9.98
CA TRP A 463 -13.44 5.49 10.92
C TRP A 463 -14.64 5.55 11.86
N THR A 464 -15.54 4.57 11.84
CA THR A 464 -16.56 4.45 12.89
C THR A 464 -15.83 4.50 14.23
N GLN A 465 -16.38 5.18 15.23
CA GLN A 465 -15.86 5.19 16.61
C GLN A 465 -16.97 4.87 17.61
N GLU A 466 -18.17 5.32 17.28
CA GLU A 466 -19.39 5.06 18.02
C GLU A 466 -20.50 4.71 17.02
N LEU A 467 -21.43 3.88 17.46
CA LEU A 467 -22.65 3.57 16.73
C LEU A 467 -23.83 3.87 17.65
N GLU A 468 -24.84 4.52 17.13
CA GLU A 468 -26.08 4.84 17.84
C GLU A 468 -27.27 4.10 17.20
N LEU A 469 -28.06 3.46 18.04
CA LEU A 469 -29.30 2.79 17.68
C LEU A 469 -30.41 3.24 18.63
N TYR A 470 -31.56 3.56 18.08
CA TYR A 470 -32.75 3.82 18.88
C TYR A 470 -33.55 2.54 19.05
N TRP A 471 -34.19 2.42 20.21
CA TRP A 471 -35.12 1.33 20.51
C TRP A 471 -36.37 1.86 21.21
N ASP A 472 -37.46 1.11 21.13
CA ASP A 472 -38.74 1.52 21.69
C ASP A 472 -38.74 1.37 23.22
N VAL A 473 -38.79 2.50 23.95
CA VAL A 473 -38.73 2.51 25.41
C VAL A 473 -39.88 1.76 26.07
N TYR A 474 -41.04 1.61 25.40
CA TYR A 474 -42.17 0.83 25.92
C TYR A 474 -41.85 -0.67 26.00
N GLN A 475 -40.79 -1.11 25.33
CA GLN A 475 -40.31 -2.49 25.35
C GLN A 475 -39.16 -2.70 26.36
N LEU A 476 -38.98 -1.81 27.34
CA LEU A 476 -37.91 -1.89 28.35
C LEU A 476 -37.82 -3.26 29.03
N LYS A 477 -38.95 -3.91 29.33
CA LYS A 477 -38.96 -5.26 29.94
C LYS A 477 -38.22 -6.29 29.08
N ASN A 478 -38.41 -6.25 27.76
CA ASN A 478 -37.71 -7.11 26.80
C ASN A 478 -36.23 -6.72 26.70
N PHE A 479 -35.92 -5.43 26.73
CA PHE A 479 -34.55 -4.93 26.72
C PHE A 479 -33.74 -5.34 27.97
N VAL A 480 -34.32 -5.27 29.17
CA VAL A 480 -33.63 -5.65 30.41
C VAL A 480 -33.29 -7.15 30.43
N HIS A 481 -34.10 -8.00 29.78
CA HIS A 481 -33.79 -9.42 29.60
C HIS A 481 -32.53 -9.65 28.74
N PHE A 482 -32.35 -8.88 27.66
CA PHE A 482 -31.11 -8.87 26.87
C PHE A 482 -29.88 -8.53 27.72
N ALA A 483 -30.01 -7.43 28.47
CA ALA A 483 -28.95 -6.86 29.27
C ALA A 483 -28.39 -7.85 30.31
N ARG A 484 -29.28 -8.65 30.91
CA ARG A 484 -28.93 -9.61 31.96
C ARG A 484 -28.37 -10.93 31.40
N ASP A 485 -28.96 -11.44 30.32
CA ASP A 485 -28.78 -12.86 29.96
C ASP A 485 -27.89 -13.10 28.72
N THR A 486 -27.65 -12.09 27.88
CA THR A 486 -26.94 -12.28 26.57
C THR A 486 -25.55 -11.66 26.51
N LEU A 487 -25.31 -10.50 27.13
CA LEU A 487 -24.03 -9.81 27.04
C LEU A 487 -23.00 -10.26 28.09
N ASN A 488 -23.47 -10.73 29.26
CA ASN A 488 -22.61 -11.01 30.40
C ASN A 488 -21.81 -12.34 30.27
N THR A 489 -22.13 -13.19 29.30
CA THR A 489 -21.58 -14.56 29.19
C THR A 489 -20.28 -14.68 28.38
N SER A 490 -19.87 -13.65 27.63
CA SER A 490 -18.65 -13.69 26.79
C SER A 490 -17.47 -12.86 27.31
N GLY A 491 -17.71 -11.92 28.23
CA GLY A 491 -16.69 -10.96 28.71
C GLY A 491 -16.18 -9.94 27.67
N GLN A 492 -16.58 -10.06 26.39
CA GLN A 492 -16.11 -9.20 25.30
C GLN A 492 -16.97 -7.94 25.07
N CYS A 493 -18.26 -8.02 25.39
CA CYS A 493 -19.22 -6.93 25.23
C CYS A 493 -19.87 -6.64 26.58
N VAL A 494 -19.54 -5.49 27.19
CA VAL A 494 -20.01 -5.13 28.54
C VAL A 494 -21.11 -4.09 28.42
N LEU A 495 -22.29 -4.37 28.96
CA LEU A 495 -23.32 -3.35 29.07
C LEU A 495 -23.00 -2.41 30.24
N SER A 496 -22.97 -1.11 29.96
CA SER A 496 -22.83 -0.08 31.00
C SER A 496 -24.11 0.02 31.84
N PRO A 497 -24.01 0.53 33.08
CA PRO A 497 -25.19 0.93 33.84
C PRO A 497 -26.07 1.88 33.01
N VAL A 498 -27.37 1.83 33.27
CA VAL A 498 -28.34 2.70 32.61
C VAL A 498 -28.04 4.17 32.95
N GLU A 499 -28.09 5.02 31.93
CA GLU A 499 -28.03 6.47 32.08
C GLU A 499 -29.42 7.05 31.84
N TYR A 500 -29.93 7.80 32.81
CA TYR A 500 -31.25 8.43 32.75
C TYR A 500 -31.11 9.85 32.21
N LEU A 501 -31.68 10.11 31.03
CA LEU A 501 -31.52 11.38 30.32
C LEU A 501 -32.58 12.42 30.71
N THR A 502 -33.57 12.04 31.51
CA THR A 502 -34.64 12.93 32.00
C THR A 502 -34.62 13.08 33.52
N VAL A 503 -35.04 14.24 34.01
CA VAL A 503 -34.99 14.64 35.43
C VAL A 503 -35.83 13.73 36.35
N GLY A 504 -36.78 12.95 35.82
CA GLY A 504 -37.64 12.02 36.56
C GLY A 504 -37.13 10.58 36.68
N ARG A 505 -35.83 10.38 36.96
CA ARG A 505 -35.15 9.06 37.11
C ARG A 505 -36.10 7.95 37.60
N ASP A 506 -36.11 6.84 36.90
CA ASP A 506 -36.90 5.61 37.16
C ASP A 506 -38.41 5.63 36.89
N LYS A 507 -39.03 6.79 36.62
CA LYS A 507 -40.46 6.86 36.24
C LYS A 507 -40.61 6.85 34.72
N ASN A 508 -40.64 5.67 34.12
CA ASN A 508 -40.87 5.49 32.67
C ASN A 508 -42.07 6.33 32.17
N ASP A 509 -43.14 6.37 32.97
CA ASP A 509 -44.38 7.09 32.67
C ASP A 509 -44.20 8.62 32.57
N GLN A 510 -43.17 9.20 33.20
CA GLN A 510 -42.87 10.64 33.12
C GLN A 510 -42.01 10.99 31.92
N CYS A 511 -41.18 10.07 31.43
CA CYS A 511 -40.45 10.28 30.17
C CYS A 511 -41.37 10.19 28.93
N VAL A 512 -42.45 9.41 29.07
CA VAL A 512 -43.51 9.15 28.07
C VAL A 512 -44.35 10.39 27.72
N GLY A 513 -44.35 11.43 28.55
CA GLY A 513 -45.20 12.62 28.37
C GLY A 513 -44.75 13.63 27.31
N GLN A 514 -43.54 13.51 26.75
CA GLN A 514 -43.02 14.40 25.71
C GLN A 514 -42.73 13.62 24.40
N LEU A 515 -43.30 14.09 23.28
CA LEU A 515 -43.06 13.48 21.97
C LEU A 515 -41.59 13.60 21.59
N HIS A 516 -40.97 12.50 21.14
CA HIS A 516 -39.56 12.43 20.72
C HIS A 516 -38.50 12.65 21.82
N SER A 517 -38.87 12.49 23.09
CA SER A 517 -37.91 12.51 24.19
C SER A 517 -36.98 11.28 24.19
N THR A 518 -35.69 11.50 24.38
CA THR A 518 -34.73 10.46 24.73
C THR A 518 -34.83 10.17 26.21
N CYS A 519 -35.11 8.92 26.58
CA CYS A 519 -35.44 8.56 27.96
C CYS A 519 -34.28 7.92 28.70
N LEU A 520 -33.77 6.85 28.12
CA LEU A 520 -32.80 5.97 28.73
C LEU A 520 -31.69 5.75 27.73
N ARG A 521 -30.46 5.68 28.22
CA ARG A 521 -29.32 5.30 27.39
C ARG A 521 -28.62 4.12 28.04
N TYR A 522 -28.35 3.12 27.22
CA TYR A 522 -27.42 2.05 27.54
C TYR A 522 -26.23 2.14 26.60
N THR A 523 -25.05 1.79 27.08
CA THR A 523 -23.86 1.71 26.22
C THR A 523 -23.28 0.31 26.30
N ILE A 524 -23.26 -0.40 25.18
CA ILE A 524 -22.43 -1.60 25.06
C ILE A 524 -20.99 -1.13 24.82
N LYS A 525 -20.10 -1.43 25.75
CA LYS A 525 -18.67 -1.14 25.68
C LYS A 525 -17.90 -2.38 25.27
N SER A 526 -16.89 -2.16 24.44
CA SER A 526 -15.77 -3.09 24.19
C SER A 526 -14.46 -2.32 24.41
N VAL A 527 -13.31 -3.01 24.38
CA VAL A 527 -11.96 -2.52 24.69
C VAL A 527 -11.60 -1.20 23.98
N GLY A 528 -12.22 -0.87 22.85
CA GLY A 528 -12.01 0.39 22.14
C GLY A 528 -13.27 1.08 21.61
N TRP A 529 -14.47 0.64 22.01
CA TRP A 529 -15.70 0.95 21.27
C TRP A 529 -16.91 1.18 22.16
N LYS A 530 -17.85 1.99 21.64
CA LYS A 530 -19.15 2.23 22.26
C LYS A 530 -20.29 2.07 21.25
N ILE A 531 -21.25 1.21 21.57
CA ILE A 531 -22.55 1.18 20.90
C ILE A 531 -23.57 1.79 21.85
N THR A 532 -24.10 2.94 21.49
CA THR A 532 -25.12 3.67 22.24
C THR A 532 -26.51 3.19 21.84
N LEU A 533 -27.27 2.72 22.82
CA LEU A 533 -28.63 2.22 22.68
C LEU A 533 -29.56 3.20 23.40
N THR A 534 -30.16 4.12 22.64
CA THR A 534 -31.02 5.17 23.19
C THR A 534 -32.49 4.77 23.10
N GLY A 535 -33.17 4.69 24.24
CA GLY A 535 -34.60 4.42 24.32
C GLY A 535 -35.40 5.69 24.05
N VAL A 536 -36.34 5.62 23.10
CA VAL A 536 -37.19 6.75 22.70
C VAL A 536 -38.67 6.35 22.69
N THR A 537 -39.55 7.32 22.96
CA THR A 537 -41.01 7.12 23.06
C THR A 537 -41.71 6.93 21.71
N ARG A 538 -41.11 7.45 20.63
CA ARG A 538 -41.60 7.26 19.25
C ARG A 538 -40.43 7.18 18.28
N LEU A 539 -40.20 5.99 17.74
CA LEU A 539 -39.17 5.77 16.73
C LEU A 539 -39.56 6.45 15.41
N ILE A 540 -38.62 7.14 14.78
CA ILE A 540 -38.83 7.82 13.48
C ILE A 540 -39.08 6.84 12.32
N CYS A 541 -38.69 5.56 12.48
CA CYS A 541 -38.82 4.52 11.47
C CYS A 541 -40.13 3.72 11.53
N THR A 542 -41.08 4.04 12.42
CA THR A 542 -42.36 3.32 12.54
C THR A 542 -43.45 3.84 11.58
N GLY A 543 -43.08 4.62 10.56
CA GLY A 543 -44.01 5.11 9.55
C GLY A 543 -44.34 4.07 8.48
N GLY A 544 -45.63 3.80 8.28
CA GLY A 544 -46.15 2.92 7.21
C GLY A 544 -46.34 1.45 7.62
N VAL A 545 -46.98 0.65 6.76
CA VAL A 545 -47.26 -0.79 6.99
C VAL A 545 -45.98 -1.64 6.93
N HIS A 546 -45.01 -1.22 6.12
CA HIS A 546 -43.70 -1.86 6.00
C HIS A 546 -42.59 -0.80 6.11
N PRO A 547 -41.78 -0.82 7.18
CA PRO A 547 -40.72 0.17 7.35
C PRO A 547 -39.62 -0.03 6.31
N THR A 548 -39.00 1.05 5.87
CA THR A 548 -37.76 1.00 5.07
C THR A 548 -36.64 0.44 5.92
N ARG A 549 -35.80 -0.44 5.34
CA ARG A 549 -34.71 -1.10 6.05
C ARG A 549 -33.39 -0.92 5.31
N VAL A 550 -32.31 -0.83 6.05
CA VAL A 550 -30.94 -0.79 5.52
C VAL A 550 -30.15 -1.99 6.03
N GLY A 551 -29.23 -2.47 5.19
CA GLY A 551 -28.32 -3.55 5.54
C GLY A 551 -27.25 -3.06 6.51
N ILE A 552 -26.93 -3.87 7.52
CA ILE A 552 -25.79 -3.70 8.42
C ILE A 552 -25.29 -5.08 8.85
N LEU A 553 -24.06 -5.43 8.45
CA LEU A 553 -23.41 -6.71 8.78
C LEU A 553 -24.31 -7.94 8.54
N GLY A 554 -25.01 -7.96 7.40
CA GLY A 554 -25.92 -9.05 7.02
C GLY A 554 -27.33 -8.99 7.64
N HIS A 555 -27.64 -7.95 8.44
CA HIS A 555 -28.97 -7.75 9.05
C HIS A 555 -29.72 -6.57 8.43
N TRP A 556 -31.05 -6.68 8.32
CA TRP A 556 -31.93 -5.60 7.84
C TRP A 556 -32.57 -4.84 9.00
N VAL A 557 -32.08 -3.63 9.26
CA VAL A 557 -32.53 -2.80 10.38
C VAL A 557 -33.46 -1.70 9.89
N PRO A 558 -34.62 -1.46 10.55
CA PRO A 558 -35.53 -0.38 10.19
C PRO A 558 -34.86 1.00 10.29
N THR A 559 -35.25 1.90 9.38
CA THR A 559 -34.82 3.29 9.35
C THR A 559 -35.94 4.18 8.80
N VAL A 560 -35.67 5.47 8.67
CA VAL A 560 -36.57 6.47 8.10
C VAL A 560 -36.99 6.10 6.67
N TRP A 561 -38.16 6.57 6.24
CA TRP A 561 -38.78 6.18 4.96
C TRP A 561 -37.89 6.43 3.72
N ASN A 562 -37.22 7.58 3.65
CA ASN A 562 -36.27 7.88 2.59
C ASN A 562 -34.93 8.25 3.24
N PRO A 563 -34.05 7.26 3.49
CA PRO A 563 -32.84 7.50 4.26
C PRO A 563 -31.84 8.39 3.50
N GLY A 564 -31.79 8.32 2.16
CA GLY A 564 -30.96 9.21 1.36
C GLY A 564 -31.40 10.67 1.45
N LEU A 565 -32.70 10.95 1.32
CA LEU A 565 -33.24 12.31 1.47
C LEU A 565 -33.09 12.84 2.90
N TYR A 566 -33.31 11.97 3.90
CA TYR A 566 -33.15 12.33 5.31
C TYR A 566 -31.70 12.75 5.60
N LEU A 567 -30.73 11.95 5.16
CA LEU A 567 -29.31 12.25 5.32
C LEU A 567 -28.88 13.51 4.56
N ARG A 568 -29.36 13.71 3.32
CA ARG A 568 -29.09 14.94 2.56
C ARG A 568 -29.62 16.20 3.26
N LYS A 569 -30.78 16.11 3.91
CA LYS A 569 -31.34 17.23 4.68
C LYS A 569 -30.55 17.54 5.95
N LEU A 570 -29.92 16.52 6.55
CA LEU A 570 -29.10 16.69 7.75
C LEU A 570 -27.67 17.16 7.45
N TYR A 571 -27.05 16.62 6.40
CA TYR A 571 -25.61 16.74 6.16
C TYR A 571 -25.26 17.42 4.83
N GLY A 572 -26.24 17.83 4.03
CA GLY A 572 -26.03 18.49 2.75
C GLY A 572 -25.81 17.54 1.57
N ASP A 573 -25.39 18.12 0.44
CA ASP A 573 -25.28 17.42 -0.84
C ASP A 573 -24.13 16.40 -0.88
N ASP A 574 -23.10 16.59 -0.04
CA ASP A 574 -21.87 15.79 0.00
C ASP A 574 -21.91 14.63 1.00
N VAL A 575 -23.10 14.17 1.38
CA VAL A 575 -23.30 13.13 2.40
C VAL A 575 -22.66 11.77 2.06
N LEU A 576 -22.25 11.54 0.81
CA LEU A 576 -21.55 10.32 0.39
C LEU A 576 -20.02 10.44 0.47
N ILE A 577 -19.47 11.63 0.71
CA ILE A 577 -18.03 11.80 0.89
C ILE A 577 -17.63 11.18 2.25
N PRO A 578 -16.67 10.25 2.28
CA PRO A 578 -16.14 9.69 3.52
C PRO A 578 -15.62 10.75 4.51
N PHE A 579 -14.88 11.76 4.03
CA PHE A 579 -14.24 12.79 4.84
C PHE A 579 -14.50 14.17 4.24
N ILE A 580 -15.02 15.11 5.04
CA ILE A 580 -15.27 16.50 4.64
C ILE A 580 -14.17 17.40 5.24
N HIS A 581 -13.69 18.37 4.46
CA HIS A 581 -12.77 19.39 4.95
C HIS A 581 -13.55 20.46 5.74
N PRO A 582 -13.12 20.84 6.96
CA PRO A 582 -13.74 21.93 7.71
C PRO A 582 -13.42 23.33 7.16
N SER A 583 -13.12 23.45 5.86
CA SER A 583 -12.84 24.74 5.19
C SER A 583 -14.10 25.46 4.71
N ASP A 584 -15.27 24.81 4.79
CA ASP A 584 -16.55 25.49 4.66
C ASP A 584 -16.96 25.99 6.06
N ASP A 585 -17.35 27.26 6.16
CA ASP A 585 -17.53 28.07 7.39
C ASP A 585 -18.48 27.53 8.49
N PHE A 586 -18.85 26.25 8.46
CA PHE A 586 -19.68 25.57 9.45
C PHE A 586 -19.07 24.22 9.85
N VAL A 587 -18.39 24.17 11.00
CA VAL A 587 -18.17 22.92 11.72
C VAL A 587 -19.46 22.59 12.47
N ASP A 588 -20.37 21.87 11.81
CA ASP A 588 -21.57 21.35 12.46
C ASP A 588 -21.18 20.16 13.37
N PRO A 589 -21.48 20.20 14.69
CA PRO A 589 -21.28 19.07 15.61
C PRO A 589 -21.85 17.74 15.08
N LEU A 590 -22.95 17.78 14.31
CA LEU A 590 -23.56 16.61 13.71
C LEU A 590 -22.67 15.94 12.65
N LEU A 591 -21.81 16.71 11.96
CA LEU A 591 -20.82 16.18 11.02
C LEU A 591 -19.68 15.47 11.76
N GLU A 592 -19.27 15.98 12.92
CA GLU A 592 -18.28 15.31 13.78
C GLU A 592 -18.81 13.98 14.29
N GLU A 593 -20.05 13.95 14.78
CA GLU A 593 -20.75 12.72 15.21
C GLU A 593 -20.92 11.71 14.06
N ALA A 594 -21.16 12.17 12.83
CA ALA A 594 -21.23 11.32 11.63
C ALA A 594 -19.87 10.78 11.17
N GLY A 595 -18.77 11.13 11.85
CA GLY A 595 -17.42 10.81 11.43
C GLY A 595 -17.00 11.51 10.13
N LEU A 596 -17.74 12.56 9.72
CA LEU A 596 -17.49 13.34 8.51
C LEU A 596 -16.36 14.37 8.72
N ASN A 597 -16.15 14.83 9.95
CA ASN A 597 -15.06 15.75 10.30
C ASN A 597 -13.75 15.01 10.63
N GLY A 598 -13.39 14.00 9.82
CA GLY A 598 -12.17 13.21 10.01
C GLY A 598 -10.87 14.03 9.93
N SER A 599 -10.97 15.31 9.54
CA SER A 599 -9.87 16.22 9.18
C SER A 599 -8.78 15.43 8.45
N PRO A 600 -9.07 15.00 7.21
CA PRO A 600 -8.14 14.19 6.43
C PRO A 600 -6.80 14.91 6.23
N ASP A 601 -6.70 16.22 6.48
CA ASP A 601 -5.46 17.00 6.47
C ASP A 601 -4.62 16.91 7.75
N ARG A 602 -5.15 16.35 8.85
CA ARG A 602 -4.39 16.24 10.09
C ARG A 602 -3.17 15.36 9.84
N PRO A 603 -1.95 15.89 10.02
CA PRO A 603 -0.75 15.12 9.82
C PRO A 603 -0.72 13.98 10.83
N CYS A 604 -0.52 12.77 10.32
CA CYS A 604 -0.36 11.60 11.16
C CYS A 604 0.90 11.75 12.01
N ARG A 605 0.79 11.40 13.29
CA ARG A 605 1.93 11.40 14.21
C ARG A 605 2.87 10.28 13.79
N ASP A 606 4.17 10.54 13.85
CA ASP A 606 5.20 9.54 13.54
C ASP A 606 5.17 8.33 14.50
N THR A 607 4.40 8.40 15.59
CA THR A 607 4.21 7.31 16.56
C THR A 607 3.21 6.25 16.11
N GLN A 608 2.42 6.50 15.06
CA GLN A 608 1.42 5.55 14.55
C GLN A 608 1.84 5.00 13.18
N PRO A 609 1.46 3.75 12.84
CA PRO A 609 1.80 3.15 11.55
C PRO A 609 1.25 4.00 10.39
N MET A 610 2.11 4.26 9.40
CA MET A 610 1.77 5.09 8.25
C MET A 610 0.56 4.57 7.49
N HIS A 611 0.36 3.25 7.40
CA HIS A 611 -0.80 2.61 6.74
C HIS A 611 -2.12 2.75 7.48
N ALA A 612 -2.13 3.33 8.69
CA ALA A 612 -3.34 3.73 9.41
C ALA A 612 -3.78 5.17 9.11
N CYS A 613 -2.94 5.94 8.41
CA CYS A 613 -3.14 7.36 8.15
C CYS A 613 -4.19 7.61 7.06
N LEU A 614 -5.19 8.46 7.32
CA LEU A 614 -6.20 8.83 6.33
C LEU A 614 -5.62 9.66 5.18
N HIS A 615 -4.96 10.79 5.50
CA HIS A 615 -4.44 11.78 4.55
C HIS A 615 -3.62 11.20 3.38
N ARG A 616 -2.94 10.08 3.60
CA ARG A 616 -1.89 9.57 2.71
C ARG A 616 -2.25 8.31 1.95
N ASN A 617 -3.22 7.55 2.44
CA ASN A 617 -3.49 6.21 1.91
C ASN A 617 -4.86 6.08 1.26
N PHE A 618 -5.75 7.04 1.48
CA PHE A 618 -7.14 6.95 1.08
C PHE A 618 -7.58 8.19 0.31
N ASP A 619 -8.33 7.97 -0.74
CA ASP A 619 -8.95 9.04 -1.52
C ASP A 619 -10.08 9.67 -0.69
N LEU A 620 -10.26 10.99 -0.82
CA LEU A 620 -11.35 11.69 -0.15
C LEU A 620 -12.74 11.26 -0.64
N HIS A 621 -12.82 10.75 -1.88
CA HIS A 621 -14.06 10.36 -2.51
C HIS A 621 -14.13 8.86 -2.76
N GLY A 622 -15.33 8.30 -2.54
CA GLY A 622 -15.66 6.92 -2.89
C GLY A 622 -15.22 5.89 -1.86
N THR A 623 -16.01 4.82 -1.73
CA THR A 623 -15.84 3.78 -0.71
C THR A 623 -15.30 2.46 -1.26
N LEU A 624 -14.99 2.38 -2.56
CA LEU A 624 -14.41 1.18 -3.19
C LEU A 624 -13.10 0.75 -2.54
N GLN A 625 -12.29 1.71 -2.10
CA GLN A 625 -11.04 1.51 -1.37
C GLN A 625 -11.22 0.82 0.00
N PHE A 626 -12.45 0.77 0.51
CA PHE A 626 -12.81 0.16 1.79
C PHE A 626 -13.66 -1.12 1.64
N LYS A 627 -13.87 -1.62 0.41
CA LYS A 627 -14.70 -2.83 0.19
C LYS A 627 -14.18 -4.07 0.90
N ASP A 628 -12.88 -4.16 1.12
CA ASP A 628 -12.24 -5.33 1.72
C ASP A 628 -12.27 -5.31 3.27
N ILE A 629 -12.88 -4.29 3.91
CA ILE A 629 -12.72 -4.06 5.36
C ILE A 629 -13.57 -5.02 6.20
N LEU A 630 -14.78 -5.39 5.80
CA LEU A 630 -15.59 -6.40 6.50
C LEU A 630 -16.41 -7.15 5.45
N ALA A 631 -15.85 -8.20 4.87
CA ALA A 631 -16.65 -9.19 4.15
C ALA A 631 -17.17 -10.20 5.18
N TYR A 632 -18.44 -10.07 5.54
CA TYR A 632 -19.19 -11.11 6.28
C TYR A 632 -19.93 -12.01 5.30
#